data_AF-A0A965YY66-F1
#
_entry.id   AF-A0A965YY66-F1
#
_cell.length_a   1.000
_cell.length_b   1.000
_cell.length_c   1.000
_cell.angle_alpha   90.00
_cell.angle_beta   90.00
_cell.angle_gamma   90.00
#
_symmetry.space_group_name_H-M   'P 1'
#
loop_
_entity.id
_entity.type
_entity.pdbx_description
1 polymer ?
#
loop_
_entity_poly.entity_id
_entity_poly.type
_entity_poly.pdbx_seq_one_letter_code
_entity_poly.pdbx_strand_id
1 'polypeptide(L)'
;MATNVHMRNPWDYIDTARDINHPYFSWDYGSPKIRLLDPLKFLKLRLGDNYEFTAYSVAVEGMAEYNQDSVSLDRPEAVYPIWHPDHGWDKLERFCQNPVGEDPELYSDKEIPSRFRPVKGQPHRILIYDFPDIGKFHGRQWFLRLLRIQEEYPDVDFIAHGTTSFRAMFVGRFYAATYNPEFLAKKNAAHLPSGQRLLDVLENRDLLGPWANAFGMRVTDLYRFPRLTQFNMFSVLWASQYYLDEEAFRIAKDTRTFNDLPEDLPESDPRVKKSRVDLFIGSVRRPAAASLSPGDGVICDDCTLANRCRLYREGAVCGVPSTDSAKLARLMGSRDADQLIEGLSEIAKVQAERVGKDLQEEEDSGKRFPETDKRLKDLFDSGQKIARLVRPELNGRGVQVNVGVMGGTAVVQQRTPQELVSGAIRALEEKGIPRERITEDAILGLLEGVTSRKGAELLEDVVDAELVE
;
A
#
# COMPACT_ATOMS: atom_id res chain seq x y z
N MET A 1 -9.20 -17.38 11.99
CA MET A 1 -8.29 -18.53 12.20
C MET A 1 -6.88 -18.08 11.88
N ALA A 2 -5.93 -18.32 12.79
CA ALA A 2 -4.51 -18.07 12.54
C ALA A 2 -3.96 -19.11 11.55
N THR A 3 -3.00 -18.71 10.72
CA THR A 3 -2.35 -19.63 9.77
C THR A 3 -1.30 -20.48 10.51
N ASN A 4 -1.38 -21.80 10.40
CA ASN A 4 -0.39 -22.69 10.99
C ASN A 4 0.97 -22.52 10.28
N VAL A 5 2.05 -22.28 11.01
CA VAL A 5 3.38 -22.11 10.42
C VAL A 5 4.14 -23.43 10.54
N HIS A 6 4.47 -24.07 9.41
CA HIS A 6 5.29 -25.28 9.41
C HIS A 6 6.76 -24.91 9.20
N MET A 7 7.62 -25.32 10.14
CA MET A 7 9.05 -25.08 10.03
C MET A 7 9.68 -26.00 8.97
N ARG A 8 10.24 -25.40 7.93
CA ARG A 8 10.70 -26.10 6.72
C ARG A 8 12.16 -26.55 6.76
N ASN A 9 12.37 -27.85 6.67
CA ASN A 9 13.65 -28.54 6.74
C ASN A 9 14.38 -28.26 8.07
N PRO A 10 13.81 -28.66 9.22
CA PRO A 10 14.28 -28.27 10.56
C PRO A 10 15.60 -28.93 11.01
N TRP A 11 16.36 -29.57 10.13
CA TRP A 11 17.52 -30.39 10.51
C TRP A 11 18.58 -29.64 11.36
N ASP A 12 18.83 -28.36 11.03
CA ASP A 12 19.84 -27.51 11.70
C ASP A 12 19.32 -26.81 12.97
N TYR A 13 18.00 -26.78 13.17
CA TYR A 13 17.37 -25.94 14.19
C TYR A 13 16.20 -26.63 14.91
N ILE A 14 16.12 -27.96 14.84
CA ILE A 14 15.07 -28.74 15.50
C ILE A 14 15.08 -28.56 17.01
N ASP A 15 16.25 -28.41 17.62
CA ASP A 15 16.36 -28.15 19.06
C ASP A 15 15.77 -26.79 19.40
N THR A 16 16.06 -25.77 18.60
CA THR A 16 15.45 -24.44 18.76
C THR A 16 13.93 -24.52 18.63
N ALA A 17 13.42 -25.33 17.70
CA ALA A 17 11.98 -25.55 17.53
C ALA A 17 11.34 -26.25 18.75
N ARG A 18 12.03 -27.26 19.29
CA ARG A 18 11.63 -27.96 20.52
C ARG A 18 11.64 -27.04 21.74
N ASP A 19 12.68 -26.22 21.87
CA ASP A 19 12.85 -25.29 23.00
C ASP A 19 11.73 -24.23 23.06
N ILE A 20 11.10 -23.93 21.92
CA ILE A 20 9.92 -23.06 21.84
C ILE A 20 8.59 -23.83 21.75
N ASN A 21 8.62 -25.15 21.97
CA ASN A 21 7.47 -26.05 21.90
C ASN A 21 6.66 -25.93 20.59
N HIS A 22 7.34 -25.81 19.45
CA HIS A 22 6.68 -25.70 18.15
C HIS A 22 6.34 -27.09 17.55
N PRO A 23 5.07 -27.37 17.19
CA PRO A 23 4.66 -28.73 16.80
C PRO A 23 4.62 -28.97 15.28
N TYR A 24 4.79 -27.95 14.43
CA TYR A 24 4.52 -28.06 12.99
C TYR A 24 5.81 -28.07 12.16
N PHE A 25 5.99 -29.12 11.36
CA PHE A 25 7.18 -29.32 10.54
C PHE A 25 6.83 -29.61 9.09
N SER A 26 7.73 -29.27 8.18
CA SER A 26 7.65 -29.69 6.78
C SER A 26 9.03 -30.02 6.23
N TRP A 27 9.11 -31.04 5.39
CA TRP A 27 10.34 -31.52 4.76
C TRP A 27 10.17 -31.51 3.24
N ASP A 28 11.07 -30.82 2.56
CA ASP A 28 11.15 -30.92 1.10
C ASP A 28 11.90 -32.21 0.78
N TYR A 29 11.29 -33.13 0.02
CA TYR A 29 11.78 -34.51 -0.18
C TYR A 29 13.26 -34.61 -0.58
N GLY A 30 13.78 -33.60 -1.30
CA GLY A 30 15.20 -33.53 -1.66
C GLY A 30 16.14 -33.38 -0.46
N SER A 31 15.75 -32.64 0.59
CA SER A 31 16.62 -32.33 1.73
C SER A 31 16.96 -33.57 2.58
N PRO A 32 15.99 -34.39 3.03
CA PRO A 32 16.30 -35.64 3.74
C PRO A 32 17.08 -36.63 2.87
N LYS A 33 16.75 -36.73 1.58
CA LYS A 33 17.40 -37.65 0.65
C LYS A 33 18.90 -37.35 0.50
N ILE A 34 19.26 -36.07 0.35
CA ILE A 34 20.67 -35.64 0.27
C ILE A 34 21.42 -35.98 1.57
N ARG A 35 20.72 -35.98 2.70
CA ARG A 35 21.29 -36.25 4.04
C ARG A 35 21.22 -37.72 4.47
N LEU A 36 20.66 -38.60 3.63
CA LEU A 36 20.36 -39.99 3.99
C LEU A 36 19.58 -40.10 5.31
N LEU A 37 18.62 -39.18 5.49
CA LEU A 37 17.89 -39.00 6.73
C LEU A 37 16.43 -39.43 6.55
N ASP A 38 15.91 -40.19 7.52
CA ASP A 38 14.49 -40.49 7.67
C ASP A 38 13.85 -39.38 8.53
N PRO A 39 12.97 -38.52 7.96
CA PRO A 39 12.40 -37.38 8.67
C PRO A 39 11.64 -37.76 9.94
N LEU A 40 10.89 -38.86 9.93
CA LEU A 40 10.08 -39.27 11.08
C LEU A 40 10.95 -39.78 12.21
N LYS A 41 11.93 -40.65 11.89
CA LYS A 41 12.89 -41.13 12.89
C LYS A 41 13.70 -39.98 13.47
N PHE A 42 14.09 -39.01 12.64
CA PHE A 42 14.78 -37.82 13.11
C PHE A 42 13.93 -36.98 14.07
N LEU A 43 12.68 -36.68 13.70
CA LEU A 43 11.78 -35.92 14.57
C LEU A 43 11.55 -36.63 15.91
N LYS A 44 11.20 -37.92 15.89
CA LYS A 44 11.00 -38.73 17.11
C LYS A 44 12.23 -38.76 18.01
N LEU A 45 13.42 -38.95 17.43
CA LEU A 45 14.68 -38.95 18.17
C LEU A 45 14.99 -37.59 18.83
N ARG A 46 14.68 -36.47 18.15
CA ARG A 46 15.08 -35.13 18.60
C ARG A 46 14.04 -34.47 19.51
N LEU A 47 12.77 -34.73 19.26
CA LEU A 47 11.65 -34.19 20.03
C LEU A 47 11.29 -35.08 21.23
N GLY A 48 11.53 -36.39 21.14
CA GLY A 48 11.13 -37.39 22.12
C GLY A 48 9.76 -37.99 21.81
N ASP A 49 9.49 -39.18 22.36
CA ASP A 49 8.29 -39.97 22.01
C ASP A 49 6.97 -39.33 22.45
N ASN A 50 6.99 -38.48 23.48
CA ASN A 50 5.79 -37.81 24.02
C ASN A 50 5.52 -36.44 23.40
N TYR A 51 6.30 -36.01 22.42
CA TYR A 51 6.14 -34.71 21.80
C TYR A 51 5.14 -34.79 20.66
N GLU A 52 3.99 -34.14 20.80
CA GLU A 52 2.99 -34.07 19.74
C GLU A 52 3.49 -33.18 18.60
N PHE A 53 3.49 -33.73 17.38
CA PHE A 53 3.89 -32.98 16.20
C PHE A 53 3.06 -33.37 14.98
N THR A 54 2.98 -32.45 14.03
CA THR A 54 2.50 -32.72 12.67
C THR A 54 3.61 -32.38 11.68
N ALA A 55 3.93 -33.33 10.81
CA ALA A 55 5.00 -33.20 9.83
C ALA A 55 4.47 -33.44 8.42
N TYR A 56 4.86 -32.57 7.49
CA TYR A 56 4.63 -32.76 6.06
C TYR A 56 5.89 -33.25 5.36
N SER A 57 5.76 -34.22 4.45
CA SER A 57 6.78 -34.56 3.46
C SER A 57 6.29 -34.11 2.09
N VAL A 58 6.92 -33.10 1.53
CA VAL A 58 6.55 -32.45 0.27
C VAL A 58 7.45 -33.00 -0.84
N ALA A 59 6.86 -33.76 -1.77
CA ALA A 59 7.52 -34.22 -2.99
C ALA A 59 6.93 -33.48 -4.21
N VAL A 60 7.30 -33.86 -5.45
CA VAL A 60 6.65 -33.29 -6.64
C VAL A 60 5.31 -33.97 -6.90
N GLU A 61 5.21 -35.23 -6.51
CA GLU A 61 4.07 -36.12 -6.74
C GLU A 61 2.91 -35.87 -5.76
N GLY A 62 3.21 -35.40 -4.56
CA GLY A 62 2.22 -35.22 -3.50
C GLY A 62 2.83 -34.75 -2.18
N MET A 63 1.97 -34.30 -1.26
CA MET A 63 2.34 -33.95 0.10
C MET A 63 1.75 -34.96 1.08
N ALA A 64 2.60 -35.70 1.78
CA ALA A 64 2.18 -36.66 2.80
C ALA A 64 2.23 -36.03 4.21
N GLU A 65 1.20 -36.28 5.02
CA GLU A 65 1.09 -35.86 6.41
C GLU A 65 1.36 -37.01 7.36
N TYR A 66 2.07 -36.70 8.44
CA TYR A 66 2.44 -37.61 9.50
C TYR A 66 2.29 -36.91 10.85
N ASN A 67 2.09 -37.72 11.89
CA ASN A 67 2.00 -37.29 13.28
C ASN A 67 2.98 -38.09 14.16
N GLN A 68 2.94 -37.89 15.47
CA GLN A 68 3.75 -38.66 16.42
C GLN A 68 3.48 -40.17 16.36
N ASP A 69 2.26 -40.60 16.02
CA ASP A 69 1.84 -42.00 15.99
C ASP A 69 2.24 -42.72 14.68
N SER A 70 2.63 -41.96 13.66
CA SER A 70 3.05 -42.49 12.37
C SER A 70 4.29 -43.40 12.50
N VAL A 71 4.15 -44.67 12.10
CA VAL A 71 5.19 -45.69 12.27
C VAL A 71 6.25 -45.62 11.17
N SER A 72 5.85 -45.29 9.93
CA SER A 72 6.75 -45.23 8.78
C SER A 72 6.28 -44.23 7.73
N LEU A 73 7.20 -43.83 6.83
CA LEU A 73 6.90 -42.97 5.68
C LEU A 73 5.96 -43.63 4.65
N ASP A 74 5.76 -44.95 4.72
CA ASP A 74 4.90 -45.68 3.79
C ASP A 74 3.44 -45.73 4.24
N ARG A 75 3.13 -45.23 5.44
CA ARG A 75 1.80 -45.17 6.04
C ARG A 75 1.51 -43.75 6.53
N PRO A 76 1.32 -42.79 5.61
CA PRO A 76 0.92 -41.44 5.98
C PRO A 76 -0.50 -41.41 6.54
N GLU A 77 -0.79 -40.41 7.37
CA GLU A 77 -2.14 -40.12 7.87
C GLU A 77 -3.03 -39.56 6.76
N ALA A 78 -2.45 -38.78 5.85
CA ALA A 78 -3.11 -38.22 4.68
C ALA A 78 -2.11 -37.91 3.57
N VAL A 79 -2.58 -37.86 2.32
CA VAL A 79 -1.78 -37.44 1.16
C VAL A 79 -2.56 -36.47 0.28
N TYR A 80 -2.04 -35.27 0.12
CA TYR A 80 -2.69 -34.16 -0.56
C TYR A 80 -2.08 -33.89 -1.94
N PRO A 81 -2.90 -33.42 -2.90
CA PRO A 81 -2.39 -32.99 -4.20
C PRO A 81 -1.56 -31.72 -4.07
N ILE A 82 -0.60 -31.58 -4.99
CA ILE A 82 0.23 -30.38 -5.13
C ILE A 82 -0.18 -29.67 -6.42
N TRP A 83 -0.37 -28.36 -6.31
CA TRP A 83 -0.60 -27.50 -7.46
C TRP A 83 0.53 -26.48 -7.62
N HIS A 84 0.93 -26.30 -8.88
CA HIS A 84 1.97 -25.37 -9.31
C HIS A 84 1.33 -24.33 -10.25
N PRO A 85 1.76 -23.05 -10.24
CA PRO A 85 1.26 -22.03 -11.16
C PRO A 85 1.19 -22.46 -12.63
N ASP A 86 2.18 -23.24 -13.07
CA ASP A 86 2.29 -23.70 -14.47
C ASP A 86 1.26 -24.77 -14.86
N HIS A 87 0.57 -25.37 -13.89
CA HIS A 87 -0.46 -26.37 -14.17
C HIS A 87 -1.78 -25.77 -14.69
N GLY A 88 -1.93 -24.43 -14.64
CA GLY A 88 -3.15 -23.74 -15.02
C GLY A 88 -4.23 -23.77 -13.92
N TRP A 89 -5.14 -22.80 -13.98
CA TRP A 89 -6.21 -22.62 -13.00
C TRP A 89 -7.26 -23.73 -13.04
N ASP A 90 -7.60 -24.23 -14.22
CA ASP A 90 -8.60 -25.30 -14.39
C ASP A 90 -8.24 -26.56 -13.59
N LYS A 91 -6.94 -26.88 -13.48
CA LYS A 91 -6.47 -28.00 -12.67
C LYS A 91 -6.66 -27.75 -11.18
N LEU A 92 -6.42 -26.52 -10.71
CA LEU A 92 -6.65 -26.15 -9.31
C LEU A 92 -8.14 -26.23 -8.97
N GLU A 93 -8.99 -25.66 -9.82
CA GLU A 93 -10.46 -25.70 -9.65
C GLU A 93 -10.96 -27.14 -9.63
N ARG A 94 -10.42 -28.03 -10.50
CA ARG A 94 -10.72 -29.46 -10.46
C ARG A 94 -10.33 -30.11 -9.14
N PHE A 95 -9.15 -29.80 -8.59
CA PHE A 95 -8.75 -30.30 -7.26
C PHE A 95 -9.64 -29.74 -6.15
N CYS A 96 -10.15 -28.51 -6.27
CA CYS A 96 -11.09 -27.93 -5.31
C CYS A 96 -12.47 -28.58 -5.37
N GLN A 97 -12.90 -29.02 -6.55
CA GLN A 97 -14.21 -29.67 -6.73
C GLN A 97 -14.21 -31.16 -6.37
N ASN A 98 -13.05 -31.83 -6.47
CA ASN A 98 -12.95 -33.28 -6.32
C ASN A 98 -11.92 -33.62 -5.22
N PRO A 99 -12.37 -33.80 -3.96
CA PRO A 99 -11.50 -34.21 -2.87
C PRO A 99 -10.87 -35.58 -3.14
N VAL A 100 -9.53 -35.64 -3.20
CA VAL A 100 -8.81 -36.90 -3.53
C VAL A 100 -9.01 -38.01 -2.48
N GLY A 101 -9.41 -37.65 -1.25
CA GLY A 101 -9.72 -38.58 -0.17
C GLY A 101 -11.09 -39.26 -0.30
N GLU A 102 -11.92 -38.78 -1.23
CA GLU A 102 -13.25 -39.33 -1.50
C GLU A 102 -13.29 -40.15 -2.79
N ASP A 103 -12.27 -40.01 -3.65
CA ASP A 103 -12.18 -40.69 -4.95
C ASP A 103 -11.67 -42.14 -4.80
N PRO A 104 -12.54 -43.16 -5.00
CA PRO A 104 -12.16 -44.56 -4.86
C PRO A 104 -11.11 -45.03 -5.85
N GLU A 105 -11.03 -44.40 -7.02
CA GLU A 105 -10.04 -44.72 -8.03
C GLU A 105 -8.65 -44.36 -7.51
N LEU A 106 -8.49 -43.21 -6.84
CA LEU A 106 -7.19 -42.77 -6.34
C LEU A 106 -6.75 -43.49 -5.06
N TYR A 107 -7.61 -43.60 -4.04
CA TYR A 107 -7.19 -44.20 -2.76
C TYR A 107 -7.08 -45.74 -2.81
N SER A 108 -7.62 -46.39 -3.86
CA SER A 108 -7.54 -47.85 -4.02
C SER A 108 -6.47 -48.29 -5.03
N ASP A 109 -5.91 -47.35 -5.81
CA ASP A 109 -4.94 -47.65 -6.87
C ASP A 109 -3.61 -48.15 -6.30
N LYS A 110 -3.28 -49.41 -6.61
CA LYS A 110 -2.04 -50.06 -6.17
C LYS A 110 -0.81 -49.64 -6.95
N GLU A 111 -0.97 -49.02 -8.12
CA GLU A 111 0.12 -48.49 -8.94
C GLU A 111 0.74 -47.24 -8.31
N ILE A 112 -0.06 -46.45 -7.58
CA ILE A 112 0.44 -45.32 -6.80
C ILE A 112 1.21 -45.86 -5.58
N PRO A 113 2.49 -45.46 -5.38
CA PRO A 113 3.25 -45.81 -4.18
C PRO A 113 2.49 -45.44 -2.90
N SER A 114 2.53 -46.29 -1.87
CA SER A 114 1.69 -46.10 -0.67
C SER A 114 1.86 -44.75 0.01
N ARG A 115 3.09 -44.22 0.04
CA ARG A 115 3.43 -42.89 0.58
C ARG A 115 2.80 -41.70 -0.18
N PHE A 116 2.31 -41.93 -1.40
CA PHE A 116 1.68 -40.93 -2.25
C PHE A 116 0.21 -41.24 -2.55
N ARG A 117 -0.33 -42.32 -1.98
CA ARG A 117 -1.72 -42.70 -2.18
C ARG A 117 -2.61 -41.93 -1.21
N PRO A 118 -3.68 -41.25 -1.67
CA PRO A 118 -4.64 -40.61 -0.80
C PRO A 118 -5.23 -41.57 0.23
N VAL A 119 -5.55 -41.05 1.42
CA VAL A 119 -6.19 -41.80 2.50
C VAL A 119 -7.67 -41.48 2.50
N LYS A 120 -8.50 -42.52 2.59
CA LYS A 120 -9.95 -42.38 2.57
C LYS A 120 -10.43 -41.52 3.74
N GLY A 121 -11.22 -40.48 3.46
CA GLY A 121 -11.79 -39.59 4.48
C GLY A 121 -10.81 -38.58 5.08
N GLN A 122 -9.63 -38.40 4.49
CA GLN A 122 -8.72 -37.33 4.89
C GLN A 122 -9.33 -35.93 4.61
N PRO A 123 -8.86 -34.88 5.31
CA PRO A 123 -9.30 -33.50 5.05
C PRO A 123 -9.06 -33.05 3.60
N HIS A 124 -9.88 -32.13 3.10
CA HIS A 124 -9.70 -31.58 1.75
C HIS A 124 -8.66 -30.45 1.77
N ARG A 125 -7.38 -30.82 1.57
CA ARG A 125 -6.29 -29.84 1.50
C ARG A 125 -5.57 -29.86 0.16
N ILE A 126 -5.02 -28.71 -0.23
CA ILE A 126 -4.21 -28.57 -1.45
C ILE A 126 -2.95 -27.77 -1.10
N LEU A 127 -1.79 -28.32 -1.47
CA LEU A 127 -0.53 -27.60 -1.36
C LEU A 127 -0.33 -26.71 -2.59
N ILE A 128 -0.21 -25.40 -2.36
CA ILE A 128 0.19 -24.44 -3.38
C ILE A 128 1.71 -24.32 -3.34
N TYR A 129 2.38 -24.80 -4.37
CA TYR A 129 3.84 -24.85 -4.46
C TYR A 129 4.38 -23.74 -5.38
N ASP A 130 5.57 -23.24 -5.06
CA ASP A 130 6.32 -22.21 -5.82
C ASP A 130 5.52 -20.94 -6.12
N PHE A 131 5.26 -20.16 -5.05
CA PHE A 131 4.57 -18.88 -5.19
C PHE A 131 5.36 -17.93 -6.10
N PRO A 132 4.74 -17.36 -7.15
CA PRO A 132 5.31 -16.27 -7.89
C PRO A 132 5.63 -15.09 -6.97
N ASP A 133 6.66 -14.31 -7.32
CA ASP A 133 7.05 -13.13 -6.57
C ASP A 133 5.91 -12.09 -6.55
N ILE A 134 5.20 -12.01 -5.42
CA ILE A 134 4.11 -11.07 -5.18
C ILE A 134 4.58 -9.60 -5.13
N GLY A 135 5.88 -9.35 -5.11
CA GLY A 135 6.44 -8.02 -5.29
C GLY A 135 6.14 -7.48 -6.69
N LYS A 136 6.07 -8.37 -7.69
CA LYS A 136 5.84 -8.04 -9.11
C LYS A 136 4.35 -8.02 -9.45
N PHE A 137 3.98 -7.22 -10.45
CA PHE A 137 2.58 -7.06 -10.88
C PHE A 137 1.90 -8.39 -11.21
N HIS A 138 2.55 -9.25 -12.02
CA HIS A 138 2.00 -10.56 -12.38
C HIS A 138 1.81 -11.47 -11.17
N GLY A 139 2.77 -11.50 -10.25
CA GLY A 139 2.63 -12.29 -9.00
C GLY A 139 1.49 -11.79 -8.13
N ARG A 140 1.23 -10.48 -8.07
CA ARG A 140 0.06 -9.92 -7.37
C ARG A 140 -1.26 -10.34 -8.01
N GLN A 141 -1.37 -10.26 -9.34
CA GLN A 141 -2.59 -10.66 -10.05
C GLN A 141 -2.87 -12.16 -9.87
N TRP A 142 -1.82 -12.97 -9.95
CA TRP A 142 -1.90 -14.40 -9.67
C TRP A 142 -2.38 -14.67 -8.24
N PHE A 143 -1.80 -13.98 -7.25
CA PHE A 143 -2.17 -14.16 -5.85
C PHE A 143 -3.63 -13.73 -5.60
N LEU A 144 -4.06 -12.62 -6.20
CA LEU A 144 -5.46 -12.18 -6.14
C LEU A 144 -6.43 -13.21 -6.73
N ARG A 145 -6.06 -13.88 -7.83
CA ARG A 145 -6.89 -14.96 -8.40
C ARG A 145 -6.94 -16.16 -7.46
N LEU A 146 -5.82 -16.55 -6.86
CA LEU A 146 -5.79 -17.62 -5.85
C LEU A 146 -6.71 -17.33 -4.66
N LEU A 147 -6.71 -16.08 -4.16
CA LEU A 147 -7.60 -15.67 -3.08
C LEU A 147 -9.09 -15.76 -3.46
N ARG A 148 -9.44 -15.42 -4.71
CA ARG A 148 -10.82 -15.57 -5.20
C ARG A 148 -11.25 -17.03 -5.24
N ILE A 149 -10.38 -17.92 -5.72
CA ILE A 149 -10.66 -19.36 -5.71
C ILE A 149 -10.86 -19.84 -4.26
N GLN A 150 -10.04 -19.39 -3.32
CA GLN A 150 -10.23 -19.75 -1.90
C GLN A 150 -11.53 -19.19 -1.28
N GLU A 151 -12.08 -18.10 -1.83
CA GLU A 151 -13.39 -17.58 -1.43
C GLU A 151 -14.54 -18.37 -2.09
N GLU A 152 -14.34 -18.86 -3.32
CA GLU A 152 -15.29 -19.71 -4.04
C GLU A 152 -15.37 -21.14 -3.45
N TYR A 153 -14.27 -21.66 -2.89
CA TYR A 153 -14.18 -22.99 -2.28
C TYR A 153 -13.76 -22.91 -0.81
N PRO A 154 -14.67 -22.48 0.10
CA PRO A 154 -14.33 -22.24 1.50
C PRO A 154 -14.01 -23.51 2.30
N ASP A 155 -14.46 -24.68 1.85
CA ASP A 155 -14.23 -25.98 2.50
C ASP A 155 -12.86 -26.58 2.17
N VAL A 156 -12.09 -25.94 1.29
CA VAL A 156 -10.75 -26.40 0.87
C VAL A 156 -9.66 -25.65 1.62
N ASP A 157 -8.83 -26.41 2.33
CA ASP A 157 -7.68 -25.88 3.04
C ASP A 157 -6.48 -25.73 2.11
N PHE A 158 -6.15 -24.50 1.74
CA PHE A 158 -4.91 -24.20 1.02
C PHE A 158 -3.72 -24.11 1.97
N ILE A 159 -2.61 -24.71 1.55
CA ILE A 159 -1.33 -24.68 2.26
C ILE A 159 -0.30 -23.96 1.37
N ALA A 160 0.26 -22.85 1.86
CA ALA A 160 1.24 -22.07 1.12
C ALA A 160 2.66 -22.60 1.33
N HIS A 161 3.26 -23.18 0.28
CA HIS A 161 4.61 -23.71 0.34
C HIS A 161 5.64 -22.83 -0.35
N GLY A 162 6.82 -22.70 0.26
CA GLY A 162 8.01 -22.14 -0.38
C GLY A 162 8.06 -20.62 -0.52
N THR A 163 6.99 -19.90 -0.17
CA THR A 163 7.04 -18.43 -0.09
C THR A 163 7.90 -17.96 1.09
N THR A 164 8.51 -16.78 0.95
CA THR A 164 9.19 -16.08 2.06
C THR A 164 8.50 -14.77 2.42
N SER A 165 7.42 -14.42 1.73
CA SER A 165 6.67 -13.19 1.99
C SER A 165 5.61 -13.44 3.05
N PHE A 166 5.73 -12.80 4.23
CA PHE A 166 4.70 -12.86 5.27
C PHE A 166 3.35 -12.37 4.76
N ARG A 167 3.36 -11.41 3.83
CA ARG A 167 2.15 -10.94 3.17
C ARG A 167 1.45 -12.07 2.39
N ALA A 168 2.19 -12.87 1.62
CA ALA A 168 1.61 -14.04 0.96
C ALA A 168 1.08 -15.03 2.00
N MET A 169 1.87 -15.32 3.05
CA MET A 169 1.51 -16.31 4.06
C MET A 169 0.22 -15.97 4.82
N PHE A 170 0.09 -14.73 5.29
CA PHE A 170 -0.90 -14.37 6.30
C PHE A 170 -2.09 -13.58 5.77
N VAL A 171 -1.93 -12.80 4.69
CA VAL A 171 -3.08 -12.09 4.11
C VAL A 171 -4.08 -13.05 3.48
N GLY A 172 -3.59 -14.15 2.89
CA GLY A 172 -4.47 -15.16 2.31
C GLY A 172 -5.28 -15.94 3.34
N ARG A 173 -4.89 -15.92 4.62
CA ARG A 173 -5.49 -16.77 5.67
C ARG A 173 -5.56 -18.23 5.19
N PHE A 174 -4.44 -18.71 4.67
CA PHE A 174 -4.25 -20.11 4.33
C PHE A 174 -4.30 -20.96 5.60
N TYR A 175 -4.68 -22.23 5.48
CA TYR A 175 -4.69 -23.17 6.60
C TYR A 175 -3.31 -23.27 7.23
N ALA A 176 -2.29 -23.43 6.37
CA ALA A 176 -0.90 -23.45 6.80
C ALA A 176 0.03 -22.75 5.80
N ALA A 177 1.20 -22.36 6.28
CA ALA A 177 2.29 -21.84 5.46
C ALA A 177 3.62 -22.43 5.92
N THR A 178 4.50 -22.78 4.99
CA THR A 178 5.85 -23.27 5.33
C THR A 178 6.84 -22.13 5.41
N TYR A 179 7.72 -22.13 6.43
CA TYR A 179 8.73 -21.10 6.62
C TYR A 179 10.09 -21.71 6.98
N ASN A 180 11.16 -21.22 6.36
CA ASN A 180 12.53 -21.60 6.71
C ASN A 180 13.22 -20.42 7.45
N PRO A 181 13.25 -20.43 8.79
CA PRO A 181 13.87 -19.36 9.59
C PRO A 181 15.39 -19.29 9.39
N GLU A 182 15.98 -20.43 9.04
CA GLU A 182 17.41 -20.61 8.91
C GLU A 182 17.99 -19.96 7.66
N PHE A 183 17.27 -20.04 6.54
CA PHE A 183 17.70 -19.47 5.26
C PHE A 183 18.06 -17.99 5.36
N LEU A 184 17.35 -17.24 6.20
CA LEU A 184 17.65 -15.83 6.48
C LEU A 184 18.76 -15.69 7.50
N ALA A 185 18.74 -16.47 8.58
CA ALA A 185 19.76 -16.43 9.61
C ALA A 185 21.18 -16.70 9.05
N LYS A 186 21.31 -17.63 8.08
CA LYS A 186 22.59 -17.96 7.40
C LYS A 186 23.17 -16.76 6.64
N LYS A 187 22.34 -15.77 6.31
CA LYS A 187 22.72 -14.54 5.61
C LYS A 187 22.85 -13.35 6.57
N ASN A 188 22.98 -13.60 7.87
CA ASN A 188 22.94 -12.59 8.92
C ASN A 188 21.74 -11.63 8.77
N ALA A 189 20.58 -12.19 8.39
CA ALA A 189 19.37 -11.42 8.13
C ALA A 189 18.26 -11.81 9.12
N ALA A 190 17.59 -10.77 9.62
CA ALA A 190 16.44 -10.90 10.50
C ALA A 190 15.15 -10.64 9.72
N HIS A 191 14.10 -11.38 10.06
CA HIS A 191 12.75 -11.12 9.57
C HIS A 191 11.95 -10.48 10.70
N LEU A 192 11.47 -9.27 10.48
CA LEU A 192 10.57 -8.63 11.43
C LEU A 192 9.15 -9.20 11.30
N PRO A 193 8.32 -9.13 12.35
CA PRO A 193 6.92 -9.58 12.28
C PRO A 193 6.07 -8.85 11.22
N SER A 194 6.50 -7.65 10.79
CA SER A 194 5.89 -6.91 9.69
C SER A 194 6.11 -7.56 8.31
N GLY A 195 6.96 -8.57 8.22
CA GLY A 195 7.43 -9.15 6.96
C GLY A 195 8.58 -8.37 6.33
N GLN A 196 9.10 -7.35 7.01
CA GLN A 196 10.29 -6.64 6.55
C GLN A 196 11.53 -7.50 6.83
N ARG A 197 12.30 -7.76 5.78
CA ARG A 197 13.61 -8.37 5.88
C ARG A 197 14.67 -7.30 6.14
N LEU A 198 15.40 -7.45 7.22
CA LEU A 198 16.57 -6.64 7.55
C LEU A 198 17.83 -7.43 7.22
N LEU A 199 18.61 -6.91 6.28
CA LEU A 199 19.94 -7.43 5.98
C LEU A 199 20.92 -6.82 6.96
N ASP A 200 21.82 -7.64 7.50
CA ASP A 200 22.78 -7.24 8.53
C ASP A 200 22.13 -6.77 9.84
N VAL A 201 22.15 -7.65 10.82
CA VAL A 201 21.66 -7.40 12.18
C VAL A 201 22.39 -6.24 12.85
N LEU A 202 23.67 -6.01 12.54
CA LEU A 202 24.48 -4.96 13.17
C LEU A 202 24.02 -3.57 12.75
N GLU A 203 23.81 -3.38 11.45
CA GLU A 203 23.39 -2.09 10.87
C GLU A 203 21.97 -1.71 11.25
N ASN A 204 21.14 -2.70 11.62
CA ASN A 204 19.71 -2.50 11.91
C ASN A 204 19.36 -2.70 13.39
N ARG A 205 20.33 -2.51 14.29
CA ARG A 205 20.15 -2.69 15.74
C ARG A 205 18.97 -1.91 16.30
N ASP A 206 18.78 -0.67 15.87
CA ASP A 206 17.72 0.20 16.39
C ASP A 206 16.31 -0.30 16.02
N LEU A 207 16.17 -0.87 14.82
CA LEU A 207 14.90 -1.46 14.36
C LEU A 207 14.65 -2.84 14.99
N LEU A 208 15.71 -3.59 15.27
CA LEU A 208 15.63 -4.92 15.90
C LEU A 208 15.42 -4.86 17.40
N GLY A 209 15.95 -3.83 18.07
CA GLY A 209 15.91 -3.65 19.52
C GLY A 209 14.55 -3.91 20.15
N PRO A 210 13.49 -3.18 19.73
CA PRO A 210 12.15 -3.37 20.28
C PRO A 210 11.65 -4.80 20.14
N TRP A 211 11.82 -5.42 18.97
CA TRP A 211 11.37 -6.78 18.70
C TRP A 211 12.20 -7.85 19.41
N ALA A 212 13.52 -7.67 19.49
CA ALA A 212 14.39 -8.58 20.23
C ALA A 212 13.98 -8.60 21.70
N ASN A 213 13.82 -7.42 22.30
CA ASN A 213 13.41 -7.27 23.70
C ASN A 213 12.01 -7.85 23.94
N ALA A 214 11.08 -7.61 23.01
CA ALA A 214 9.75 -8.21 23.00
C ALA A 214 9.79 -9.74 23.07
N PHE A 215 10.70 -10.38 22.35
CA PHE A 215 10.90 -11.83 22.39
C PHE A 215 11.84 -12.30 23.51
N GLY A 216 12.14 -11.45 24.50
CA GLY A 216 13.01 -11.80 25.63
C GLY A 216 14.48 -12.01 25.24
N MET A 217 14.94 -11.39 24.15
CA MET A 217 16.32 -11.47 23.66
C MET A 217 16.99 -10.11 23.71
N ARG A 218 18.33 -10.10 23.85
CA ARG A 218 19.10 -8.87 23.59
C ARG A 218 19.49 -8.84 22.13
N VAL A 219 19.58 -7.66 21.52
CA VAL A 219 20.07 -7.53 20.13
C VAL A 219 21.46 -8.15 19.96
N THR A 220 22.30 -8.06 20.98
CA THR A 220 23.63 -8.68 20.98
C THR A 220 23.60 -10.21 20.90
N ASP A 221 22.51 -10.83 21.36
CA ASP A 221 22.35 -12.29 21.26
C ASP A 221 22.05 -12.70 19.81
N LEU A 222 21.45 -11.82 19.00
CA LEU A 222 21.12 -12.06 17.59
C LEU A 222 22.35 -12.18 16.67
N TYR A 223 23.54 -11.85 17.15
CA TYR A 223 24.78 -12.13 16.41
C TYR A 223 25.11 -13.63 16.37
N ARG A 224 24.49 -14.42 17.25
CA ARG A 224 24.65 -15.87 17.26
C ARG A 224 23.60 -16.50 16.37
N PHE A 225 24.06 -17.30 15.44
CA PHE A 225 23.21 -17.98 14.46
C PHE A 225 21.97 -18.69 15.05
N PRO A 226 22.07 -19.51 16.13
CA PRO A 226 20.89 -20.16 16.71
C PRO A 226 19.86 -19.17 17.29
N ARG A 227 20.33 -18.07 17.88
CA ARG A 227 19.47 -17.02 18.45
C ARG A 227 18.80 -16.20 17.36
N LEU A 228 19.48 -15.91 16.26
CA LEU A 228 18.87 -15.27 15.10
C LEU A 228 17.81 -16.16 14.45
N THR A 229 18.06 -17.47 14.35
CA THR A 229 17.05 -18.44 13.91
C THR A 229 15.84 -18.44 14.84
N GLN A 230 16.07 -18.47 16.16
CA GLN A 230 15.01 -18.39 17.16
C GLN A 230 14.19 -17.10 17.03
N PHE A 231 14.85 -15.95 16.84
CA PHE A 231 14.19 -14.68 16.59
C PHE A 231 13.30 -14.74 15.34
N ASN A 232 13.82 -15.27 14.23
CA ASN A 232 13.05 -15.43 12.99
C ASN A 232 11.84 -16.36 13.17
N MET A 233 11.93 -17.37 14.05
CA MET A 233 10.81 -18.25 14.41
C MET A 233 9.76 -17.49 15.22
N PHE A 234 10.15 -16.75 16.25
CA PHE A 234 9.20 -15.92 17.01
C PHE A 234 8.54 -14.87 16.13
N SER A 235 9.28 -14.24 15.22
CA SER A 235 8.71 -13.25 14.30
C SER A 235 7.61 -13.82 13.41
N VAL A 236 7.81 -15.01 12.84
CA VAL A 236 6.81 -15.64 11.98
C VAL A 236 5.60 -16.16 12.77
N LEU A 237 5.81 -16.65 13.99
CA LEU A 237 4.74 -17.13 14.87
C LEU A 237 3.90 -15.98 15.42
N TRP A 238 4.53 -14.86 15.77
CA TRP A 238 3.80 -13.65 16.14
C TRP A 238 3.00 -13.14 14.94
N ALA A 239 3.62 -13.07 13.75
CA ALA A 239 2.92 -12.64 12.56
C ALA A 239 1.72 -13.54 12.23
N SER A 240 1.82 -14.86 12.39
CA SER A 240 0.70 -15.74 12.06
C SER A 240 -0.57 -15.48 12.89
N GLN A 241 -0.42 -14.89 14.07
CA GLN A 241 -1.52 -14.49 14.95
C GLN A 241 -1.98 -13.05 14.67
N TYR A 242 -1.04 -12.12 14.50
CA TYR A 242 -1.33 -10.67 14.56
C TYR A 242 -1.10 -9.91 13.25
N TYR A 243 -0.72 -10.55 12.13
CA TYR A 243 -0.30 -9.83 10.91
C TYR A 243 -1.36 -8.86 10.35
N LEU A 244 -2.65 -9.14 10.56
CA LEU A 244 -3.76 -8.32 10.08
C LEU A 244 -4.25 -7.30 11.10
N ASP A 245 -3.72 -7.34 12.32
CA ASP A 245 -4.08 -6.43 13.40
C ASP A 245 -3.12 -5.22 13.39
N GLU A 246 -3.59 -4.09 12.88
CA GLU A 246 -2.79 -2.86 12.81
C GLU A 246 -2.42 -2.30 14.20
N GLU A 247 -3.23 -2.59 15.24
CA GLU A 247 -2.97 -2.12 16.61
C GLU A 247 -1.84 -2.90 17.26
N ALA A 248 -1.73 -4.20 16.97
CA ALA A 248 -0.64 -5.05 17.44
C ALA A 248 0.76 -4.54 17.00
N PHE A 249 0.85 -3.85 15.85
CA PHE A 249 2.09 -3.21 15.40
C PHE A 249 2.38 -1.83 16.03
N ARG A 250 1.38 -1.19 16.66
CA ARG A 250 1.58 0.08 17.40
C ARG A 250 2.23 -0.18 18.77
N ILE A 251 1.90 -1.30 19.42
CA ILE A 251 2.45 -1.71 20.73
C ILE A 251 3.98 -1.84 20.67
N ALA A 252 4.55 -2.30 19.56
CA ALA A 252 6.01 -2.42 19.41
C ALA A 252 6.79 -1.08 19.40
N LYS A 253 6.11 0.07 19.22
CA LYS A 253 6.75 1.39 19.31
C LYS A 253 6.82 1.94 20.72
N ASP A 254 5.94 1.48 21.61
CA ASP A 254 5.89 1.91 23.00
C ASP A 254 6.56 0.83 23.85
N THR A 255 7.80 1.08 24.25
CA THR A 255 8.69 0.10 24.91
C THR A 255 8.30 -0.22 26.36
N ARG A 256 7.02 -0.20 26.68
CA ARG A 256 6.49 -0.67 27.97
C ARG A 256 6.13 -2.15 27.83
N THR A 257 7.04 -2.97 28.37
CA THR A 257 6.81 -4.32 28.90
C THR A 257 5.84 -5.23 28.13
N PHE A 258 6.41 -6.24 27.47
CA PHE A 258 5.70 -7.39 26.88
C PHE A 258 4.81 -8.18 27.87
N ASN A 259 4.92 -7.90 29.18
CA ASN A 259 4.06 -8.44 30.23
C ASN A 259 2.67 -7.78 30.26
N ASP A 260 2.46 -6.69 29.52
CA ASP A 260 1.18 -5.98 29.41
C ASP A 260 0.49 -6.22 28.04
N LEU A 261 0.85 -7.31 27.33
CA LEU A 261 -0.05 -7.82 26.30
C LEU A 261 -1.35 -8.23 27.01
N PRO A 262 -2.51 -7.66 26.67
CA PRO A 262 -3.75 -8.01 27.35
C PRO A 262 -3.94 -9.53 27.21
N GLU A 263 -4.03 -10.25 28.33
CA GLU A 263 -4.48 -11.66 28.33
C GLU A 263 -5.85 -11.78 27.64
N ASP A 264 -6.61 -10.68 27.64
CA ASP A 264 -7.91 -10.53 27.00
C ASP A 264 -7.85 -9.47 25.88
N LEU A 265 -7.18 -9.75 24.77
CA LEU A 265 -7.51 -9.05 23.52
C LEU A 265 -8.95 -9.48 23.15
N PRO A 266 -9.90 -8.54 22.97
CA PRO A 266 -11.29 -8.88 22.77
C PRO A 266 -11.44 -9.83 21.57
N GLU A 267 -11.97 -11.02 21.84
CA GLU A 267 -12.44 -11.92 20.79
C GLU A 267 -13.39 -11.12 19.89
N SER A 268 -12.94 -10.89 18.66
CA SER A 268 -13.69 -10.27 17.56
C SER A 268 -14.13 -8.80 17.76
N ASP A 269 -13.31 -7.85 17.30
CA ASP A 269 -13.87 -6.57 16.84
C ASP A 269 -14.63 -6.82 15.52
N PRO A 270 -15.96 -6.56 15.43
CA PRO A 270 -16.77 -6.87 14.24
C PRO A 270 -16.54 -5.91 13.05
N ARG A 271 -15.43 -5.17 13.02
CA ARG A 271 -15.14 -4.16 12.00
C ARG A 271 -14.78 -4.79 10.66
N VAL A 272 -15.84 -5.03 9.90
CA VAL A 272 -15.90 -5.32 8.46
C VAL A 272 -15.35 -6.70 8.10
N LYS A 273 -16.25 -7.62 7.72
CA LYS A 273 -15.93 -8.83 6.94
C LYS A 273 -15.41 -8.40 5.55
N LYS A 274 -14.23 -7.78 5.50
CA LYS A 274 -13.55 -7.46 4.24
C LYS A 274 -13.20 -8.78 3.58
N SER A 275 -13.47 -8.90 2.28
CA SER A 275 -13.02 -10.06 1.51
C SER A 275 -11.50 -10.22 1.64
N ARG A 276 -10.95 -11.43 1.51
CA ARG A 276 -9.48 -11.65 1.51
C ARG A 276 -8.83 -10.82 0.41
N VAL A 277 -9.53 -10.68 -0.72
CA VAL A 277 -9.19 -9.78 -1.81
C VAL A 277 -9.09 -8.32 -1.33
N ASP A 278 -10.04 -7.83 -0.55
CA ASP A 278 -10.02 -6.48 0.01
C ASP A 278 -8.93 -6.28 1.08
N LEU A 279 -8.54 -7.32 1.82
CA LEU A 279 -7.40 -7.24 2.74
C LEU A 279 -6.08 -7.19 1.99
N PHE A 280 -5.94 -7.94 0.88
CA PHE A 280 -4.75 -7.86 0.03
C PHE A 280 -4.68 -6.53 -0.73
N ILE A 281 -5.79 -6.05 -1.27
CA ILE A 281 -5.87 -4.75 -1.94
C ILE A 281 -5.75 -3.62 -0.91
N GLY A 282 -6.35 -3.75 0.27
CA GLY A 282 -6.30 -2.78 1.37
C GLY A 282 -4.91 -2.66 2.01
N SER A 283 -4.15 -3.75 2.08
CA SER A 283 -2.73 -3.75 2.47
C SER A 283 -1.80 -3.26 1.34
N VAL A 284 -2.26 -3.18 0.08
CA VAL A 284 -1.67 -2.30 -0.94
C VAL A 284 -2.43 -0.99 -0.82
N ARG A 285 -2.35 -0.28 0.31
CA ARG A 285 -3.11 0.97 0.59
C ARG A 285 -3.68 1.55 -0.70
N ARG A 286 -4.90 1.16 -1.08
CA ARG A 286 -5.69 2.01 -1.95
C ARG A 286 -5.75 3.27 -1.11
N PRO A 287 -5.21 4.42 -1.56
CA PRO A 287 -5.75 5.66 -1.03
C PRO A 287 -7.25 5.47 -1.15
N ALA A 288 -7.99 5.71 -0.06
CA ALA A 288 -9.43 5.86 -0.17
C ALA A 288 -9.66 6.69 -1.42
N ALA A 289 -10.55 6.22 -2.28
CA ALA A 289 -10.80 6.81 -3.59
C ALA A 289 -11.36 8.23 -3.44
N ALA A 290 -10.53 9.19 -3.04
CA ALA A 290 -10.50 10.49 -3.63
C ALA A 290 -9.73 10.28 -4.94
N SER A 291 -10.37 10.58 -6.06
CA SER A 291 -9.71 10.64 -7.35
C SER A 291 -8.38 11.39 -7.19
N LEU A 292 -7.26 10.70 -7.42
CA LEU A 292 -5.94 11.34 -7.52
C LEU A 292 -6.04 12.46 -8.56
N SER A 293 -6.04 13.69 -8.07
CA SER A 293 -5.94 14.87 -8.92
C SER A 293 -4.46 15.04 -9.28
N PRO A 294 -4.09 15.40 -10.52
CA PRO A 294 -2.73 15.79 -10.83
C PRO A 294 -2.37 17.04 -10.00
N GLY A 295 -1.71 16.87 -8.84
CA GLY A 295 -1.52 17.99 -7.91
C GLY A 295 -1.17 17.66 -6.45
N ASP A 296 -1.35 16.44 -5.96
CA ASP A 296 -0.97 16.10 -4.58
C ASP A 296 0.55 16.14 -4.39
N GLY A 297 1.06 17.00 -3.49
CA GLY A 297 2.47 16.99 -3.05
C GLY A 297 3.26 18.30 -3.11
N VAL A 298 2.63 19.48 -2.99
CA VAL A 298 3.37 20.75 -2.87
C VAL A 298 3.85 20.99 -1.44
N ILE A 299 2.95 20.88 -0.45
CA ILE A 299 3.28 20.92 0.98
C ILE A 299 3.42 19.48 1.49
N CYS A 300 4.37 19.25 2.38
CA CYS A 300 4.63 17.94 2.96
C CYS A 300 3.41 17.37 3.70
N ASP A 301 2.60 18.22 4.33
CA ASP A 301 1.43 17.83 5.13
C ASP A 301 0.29 17.29 4.24
N ASP A 302 0.09 17.89 3.06
CA ASP A 302 -0.91 17.46 2.08
C ASP A 302 -0.41 16.34 1.17
N CYS A 303 0.82 15.88 1.38
CA CYS A 303 1.40 14.83 0.54
C CYS A 303 0.75 13.48 0.88
N THR A 304 0.27 12.77 -0.15
CA THR A 304 -0.18 11.37 -0.02
C THR A 304 0.92 10.43 0.53
N LEU A 305 2.19 10.85 0.42
CA LEU A 305 3.35 10.16 0.93
C LEU A 305 3.90 10.75 2.25
N ALA A 306 3.23 11.73 2.87
CA ALA A 306 3.67 12.42 4.10
C ALA A 306 4.18 11.43 5.16
N ASN A 307 3.35 10.42 5.46
CA ASN A 307 3.60 9.39 6.46
C ASN A 307 4.76 8.42 6.15
N ARG A 308 5.36 8.51 4.95
CA ARG A 308 6.42 7.60 4.47
C ARG A 308 7.63 8.34 3.87
N CYS A 309 7.54 9.66 3.70
CA CYS A 309 8.56 10.46 3.05
C CYS A 309 9.70 10.76 4.01
N ARG A 310 10.92 10.32 3.68
CA ARG A 310 12.13 10.62 4.47
C ARG A 310 12.50 12.11 4.53
N LEU A 311 11.97 12.91 3.60
CA LEU A 311 12.22 14.35 3.50
C LEU A 311 11.06 15.19 4.04
N TYR A 312 10.09 14.55 4.71
CA TYR A 312 8.94 15.21 5.33
C TYR A 312 9.40 16.20 6.39
N ARG A 313 8.79 17.39 6.37
CA ARG A 313 8.90 18.40 7.42
C ARG A 313 7.57 19.13 7.46
N GLU A 314 7.00 19.26 8.64
CA GLU A 314 5.72 19.94 8.86
C GLU A 314 5.79 21.39 8.36
N GLY A 315 4.76 21.85 7.65
CA GLY A 315 4.69 23.18 7.03
C GLY A 315 5.67 23.42 5.87
N ALA A 316 6.45 22.40 5.48
CA ALA A 316 7.49 22.58 4.47
C ALA A 316 7.04 22.20 3.06
N VAL A 317 7.60 22.89 2.07
CA VAL A 317 7.45 22.58 0.65
C VAL A 317 8.32 21.36 0.27
N CYS A 318 7.80 20.54 -0.65
CA CYS A 318 8.44 19.32 -1.11
C CYS A 318 9.86 19.57 -1.64
N GLY A 319 10.86 18.88 -1.06
CA GLY A 319 12.27 19.02 -1.41
C GLY A 319 12.80 17.97 -2.38
N VAL A 320 11.93 17.16 -3.00
CA VAL A 320 12.36 16.08 -3.90
C VAL A 320 12.92 16.69 -5.18
N PRO A 321 14.17 16.37 -5.61
CA PRO A 321 14.86 17.06 -6.69
C PRO A 321 14.15 17.11 -8.05
N SER A 322 13.19 16.22 -8.30
CA SER A 322 12.38 16.15 -9.52
C SER A 322 11.11 17.02 -9.50
N THR A 323 10.83 17.72 -8.40
CA THR A 323 9.63 18.56 -8.24
C THR A 323 9.92 20.02 -8.55
N ASP A 324 8.95 20.74 -9.12
CA ASP A 324 9.09 22.18 -9.37
C ASP A 324 9.23 22.98 -8.07
N SER A 325 8.63 22.48 -6.99
CA SER A 325 8.75 22.99 -5.62
C SER A 325 10.20 22.95 -5.09
N ALA A 326 11.00 21.96 -5.50
CA ALA A 326 12.41 21.88 -5.09
C ALA A 326 13.29 22.93 -5.77
N LYS A 327 12.96 23.38 -6.99
CA LYS A 327 13.67 24.49 -7.65
C LYS A 327 13.41 25.81 -6.92
N LEU A 328 12.15 26.04 -6.52
CA LEU A 328 11.75 27.22 -5.75
C LEU A 328 12.43 27.27 -4.38
N ALA A 329 12.44 26.15 -3.66
CA ALA A 329 13.11 26.06 -2.38
C ALA A 329 14.63 26.32 -2.46
N ARG A 330 15.28 25.91 -3.56
CA ARG A 330 16.71 26.20 -3.80
C ARG A 330 16.97 27.67 -4.12
N LEU A 331 16.08 28.32 -4.87
CA LEU A 331 16.19 29.73 -5.24
C LEU A 331 16.08 30.65 -4.02
N MET A 332 15.18 30.32 -3.09
CA MET A 332 14.91 31.15 -1.90
C MET A 332 15.74 30.74 -0.67
N GLY A 333 16.50 29.63 -0.76
CA GLY A 333 17.30 29.12 0.36
C GLY A 333 16.49 28.57 1.55
N SER A 334 15.17 28.50 1.43
CA SER A 334 14.27 28.02 2.47
C SER A 334 13.24 27.03 1.92
N ARG A 335 12.79 26.13 2.79
CA ARG A 335 11.73 25.14 2.51
C ARG A 335 10.43 25.48 3.24
N ASP A 336 10.42 26.55 4.03
CA ASP A 336 9.24 27.00 4.75
C ASP A 336 8.23 27.62 3.77
N ALA A 337 6.97 27.14 3.81
CA ALA A 337 5.93 27.62 2.91
C ALA A 337 5.66 29.12 3.09
N ASP A 338 5.68 29.62 4.33
CA ASP A 338 5.37 31.03 4.61
C ASP A 338 6.47 31.96 4.07
N GLN A 339 7.73 31.60 4.28
CA GLN A 339 8.88 32.35 3.75
C GLN A 339 8.92 32.33 2.22
N LEU A 340 8.51 31.22 1.59
CA LEU A 340 8.40 31.11 0.14
C LEU A 340 7.27 31.97 -0.41
N ILE A 341 6.12 32.02 0.27
CA ILE A 341 4.98 32.87 -0.11
C ILE A 341 5.36 34.34 0.01
N GLU A 342 6.01 34.74 1.10
CA GLU A 342 6.44 36.12 1.34
C GLU A 342 7.43 36.58 0.25
N GLY A 343 8.50 35.82 0.03
CA GLY A 343 9.51 36.21 -0.95
C GLY A 343 9.03 36.14 -2.41
N LEU A 344 8.14 35.21 -2.77
CA LEU A 344 7.48 35.23 -4.09
C LEU A 344 6.54 36.43 -4.25
N SER A 345 5.85 36.84 -3.18
CA SER A 345 4.96 38.00 -3.19
C SER A 345 5.73 39.30 -3.39
N GLU A 346 6.92 39.45 -2.79
CA GLU A 346 7.79 40.61 -3.04
C GLU A 346 8.28 40.67 -4.49
N ILE A 347 8.73 39.54 -5.05
CA ILE A 347 9.16 39.47 -6.45
C ILE A 347 8.00 39.81 -7.39
N ALA A 348 6.80 39.28 -7.11
CA ALA A 348 5.61 39.56 -7.90
C ALA A 348 5.20 41.05 -7.82
N LYS A 349 5.31 41.70 -6.66
CA LYS A 349 5.07 43.15 -6.51
C LYS A 349 6.01 43.97 -7.40
N VAL A 350 7.31 43.69 -7.34
CA VAL A 350 8.31 44.40 -8.18
C VAL A 350 8.07 44.16 -9.67
N GLN A 351 7.67 42.94 -10.06
CA GLN A 351 7.32 42.65 -11.44
C GLN A 351 6.04 43.37 -11.89
N ALA A 352 5.01 43.43 -11.04
CA ALA A 352 3.77 44.15 -11.32
C ALA A 352 4.01 45.65 -11.51
N GLU A 353 4.86 46.27 -10.70
CA GLU A 353 5.24 47.68 -10.86
C GLU A 353 5.98 47.93 -12.19
N ARG A 354 6.86 47.00 -12.61
CA ARG A 354 7.57 47.10 -13.89
C ARG A 354 6.60 46.96 -15.06
N VAL A 355 5.72 45.96 -15.02
CA VAL A 355 4.68 45.77 -16.03
C VAL A 355 3.75 46.97 -16.11
N GLY A 356 3.38 47.58 -14.97
CA GLY A 356 2.57 48.79 -14.94
C GLY A 356 3.23 49.97 -15.66
N LYS A 357 4.54 50.16 -15.44
CA LYS A 357 5.32 51.18 -16.16
C LYS A 357 5.44 50.87 -17.65
N ASP A 358 5.73 49.62 -18.00
CA ASP A 358 5.83 49.18 -19.39
C ASP A 358 4.49 49.40 -20.13
N LEU A 359 3.35 49.07 -19.50
CA LEU A 359 2.02 49.30 -20.07
C LEU A 359 1.70 50.78 -20.24
N GLN A 360 2.12 51.63 -19.29
CA GLN A 360 1.95 53.07 -19.40
C GLN A 360 2.79 53.65 -20.56
N GLU A 361 4.02 53.16 -20.75
CA GLU A 361 4.85 53.52 -21.89
C GLU A 361 4.28 53.02 -23.23
N GLU A 362 3.61 51.86 -23.25
CA GLU A 362 2.88 51.37 -24.43
C GLU A 362 1.69 52.26 -24.79
N GLU A 363 0.97 52.76 -23.78
CA GLU A 363 -0.16 53.67 -23.94
C GLU A 363 0.30 55.03 -24.48
N ASP A 364 1.37 55.59 -23.90
CA ASP A 364 1.95 56.88 -24.32
C ASP A 364 2.59 56.82 -25.71
N SER A 365 3.18 55.67 -26.08
CA SER A 365 3.87 55.49 -27.37
C SER A 365 2.99 54.91 -28.48
N GLY A 366 1.82 54.36 -28.14
CA GLY A 366 0.90 53.69 -29.05
C GLY A 366 1.45 52.41 -29.69
N LYS A 367 2.53 51.84 -29.17
CA LYS A 367 3.20 50.64 -29.69
C LYS A 367 3.32 49.58 -28.61
N ARG A 368 2.89 48.36 -28.92
CA ARG A 368 3.00 47.20 -28.03
C ARG A 368 4.41 46.60 -28.07
N PHE A 369 5.01 46.38 -26.90
CA PHE A 369 6.32 45.76 -26.75
C PHE A 369 6.18 44.27 -26.40
N PRO A 370 6.85 43.37 -27.14
CA PRO A 370 6.84 41.92 -26.82
C PRO A 370 7.41 41.58 -25.44
N GLU A 371 8.23 42.45 -24.87
CA GLU A 371 8.78 42.25 -23.53
C GLU A 371 7.72 42.41 -22.43
N THR A 372 6.77 43.34 -22.60
CA THR A 372 5.66 43.55 -21.67
C THR A 372 4.79 42.31 -21.57
N ASP A 373 4.45 41.71 -22.71
CA ASP A 373 3.67 40.46 -22.79
C ASP A 373 4.39 39.29 -22.09
N LYS A 374 5.71 39.21 -22.25
CA LYS A 374 6.53 38.18 -21.57
C LYS A 374 6.52 38.40 -20.05
N ARG A 375 6.70 39.64 -19.59
CA ARG A 375 6.67 39.98 -18.16
C ARG A 375 5.29 39.76 -17.55
N LEU A 376 4.21 40.03 -18.31
CA LEU A 376 2.82 39.72 -17.93
C LEU A 376 2.60 38.21 -17.73
N LYS A 377 3.13 37.39 -18.64
CA LYS A 377 3.08 35.94 -18.53
C LYS A 377 3.88 35.43 -17.32
N ASP A 378 5.08 35.95 -17.11
CA ASP A 378 5.93 35.58 -15.97
C ASP A 378 5.28 35.97 -14.62
N LEU A 379 4.62 37.13 -14.58
CA LEU A 379 3.83 37.60 -13.43
C LEU A 379 2.63 36.69 -13.16
N PHE A 380 1.93 36.27 -14.21
CA PHE A 380 0.80 35.34 -14.10
C PHE A 380 1.22 33.95 -13.61
N ASP A 381 2.31 33.40 -14.15
CA ASP A 381 2.86 32.10 -13.73
C ASP A 381 3.34 32.15 -12.26
N SER A 382 3.88 33.29 -11.83
CA SER A 382 4.26 33.51 -10.43
C SER A 382 3.03 33.62 -9.51
N GLY A 383 1.98 34.33 -9.95
CA GLY A 383 0.70 34.40 -9.25
C GLY A 383 0.02 33.04 -9.09
N GLN A 384 0.07 32.18 -10.12
CA GLN A 384 -0.44 30.81 -10.00
C GLN A 384 0.32 29.98 -8.96
N LYS A 385 1.65 30.12 -8.89
CA LYS A 385 2.46 29.41 -7.90
C LYS A 385 2.16 29.86 -6.48
N ILE A 386 2.01 31.17 -6.25
CA ILE A 386 1.62 31.72 -4.94
C ILE A 386 0.23 31.21 -4.56
N ALA A 387 -0.74 31.28 -5.47
CA ALA A 387 -2.10 30.81 -5.21
C ALA A 387 -2.15 29.32 -4.85
N ARG A 388 -1.33 28.49 -5.51
CA ARG A 388 -1.20 27.06 -5.22
C ARG A 388 -0.50 26.75 -3.90
N LEU A 389 0.37 27.63 -3.41
CA LEU A 389 1.00 27.52 -2.09
C LEU A 389 0.04 27.94 -0.97
N VAL A 390 -0.74 29.00 -1.18
CA VAL A 390 -1.73 29.50 -0.21
C VAL A 390 -2.97 28.60 -0.13
N ARG A 391 -3.41 28.04 -1.26
CA ARG A 391 -4.54 27.11 -1.34
C ARG A 391 -4.15 25.87 -2.13
N PRO A 392 -3.65 24.82 -1.45
CA PRO A 392 -3.24 23.56 -2.06
C PRO A 392 -4.33 22.90 -2.90
N GLU A 393 -5.60 23.13 -2.56
CA GLU A 393 -6.80 22.64 -3.27
C GLU A 393 -6.93 23.15 -4.73
N LEU A 394 -6.20 24.19 -5.10
CA LEU A 394 -6.16 24.73 -6.47
C LEU A 394 -5.20 23.96 -7.40
N ASN A 395 -4.55 22.90 -6.92
CA ASN A 395 -3.71 22.03 -7.74
C ASN A 395 -4.56 20.93 -8.38
N GLY A 396 -4.84 21.06 -9.69
CA GLY A 396 -5.52 20.03 -10.50
C GLY A 396 -6.81 20.53 -11.16
N ARG A 397 -7.49 21.49 -10.54
CA ARG A 397 -8.27 22.46 -11.30
C ARG A 397 -7.25 23.49 -11.76
N GLY A 398 -6.92 23.52 -13.05
CA GLY A 398 -6.25 24.71 -13.58
C GLY A 398 -6.99 25.92 -13.00
N VAL A 399 -6.25 26.92 -12.50
CA VAL A 399 -6.86 28.20 -12.14
C VAL A 399 -7.37 28.80 -13.45
N GLN A 400 -8.50 28.27 -13.92
CA GLN A 400 -9.28 28.80 -15.01
C GLN A 400 -9.99 29.97 -14.39
N VAL A 401 -9.35 31.13 -14.52
CA VAL A 401 -10.15 32.35 -14.70
C VAL A 401 -10.93 32.08 -15.98
N ASN A 402 -12.19 31.70 -15.81
CA ASN A 402 -13.07 31.31 -16.90
C ASN A 402 -13.42 32.57 -17.70
N VAL A 403 -12.57 32.91 -18.67
CA VAL A 403 -12.88 33.90 -19.70
C VAL A 403 -13.65 33.18 -20.83
N GLY A 404 -14.83 32.63 -20.51
CA GLY A 404 -15.70 31.87 -21.41
C GLY A 404 -15.07 30.56 -21.94
N VAL A 405 -15.75 29.45 -22.20
CA VAL A 405 -16.99 29.23 -22.95
C VAL A 405 -17.30 27.72 -22.79
N MET A 406 -18.58 27.33 -22.64
CA MET A 406 -18.94 25.91 -22.78
C MET A 406 -19.06 25.50 -24.26
N GLY A 407 -18.28 24.48 -24.64
CA GLY A 407 -18.74 23.38 -25.48
C GLY A 407 -18.34 23.37 -26.96
N GLY A 408 -17.30 22.59 -27.29
CA GLY A 408 -17.16 21.97 -28.62
C GLY A 408 -15.93 22.40 -29.43
N THR A 409 -14.86 21.61 -29.31
CA THR A 409 -13.58 21.64 -30.04
C THR A 409 -13.60 22.18 -31.49
N ALA A 410 -12.94 23.32 -31.71
CA ALA A 410 -11.78 23.51 -32.60
C ALA A 410 -11.65 24.99 -33.04
N VAL A 411 -10.38 25.45 -33.12
CA VAL A 411 -9.87 26.70 -33.70
C VAL A 411 -9.91 27.94 -32.79
N VAL A 412 -8.72 28.33 -32.36
CA VAL A 412 -8.38 29.63 -31.78
C VAL A 412 -8.68 30.71 -32.83
N GLN A 413 -9.80 31.41 -32.68
CA GLN A 413 -9.98 32.74 -33.23
C GLN A 413 -10.25 33.72 -32.08
N GLN A 414 -9.39 34.73 -32.00
CA GLN A 414 -9.47 35.84 -31.08
C GLN A 414 -10.83 36.53 -31.28
N ARG A 415 -11.70 36.49 -30.25
CA ARG A 415 -12.89 37.35 -30.24
C ARG A 415 -12.47 38.77 -29.86
N THR A 416 -12.98 39.74 -30.61
CA THR A 416 -12.70 41.15 -30.38
C THR A 416 -13.47 41.66 -29.15
N PRO A 417 -12.95 42.65 -28.40
CA PRO A 417 -13.59 43.20 -27.20
C PRO A 417 -15.05 43.64 -27.37
N GLN A 418 -15.45 44.00 -28.59
CA GLN A 418 -16.82 44.38 -28.93
C GLN A 418 -17.83 43.22 -28.78
N GLU A 419 -17.38 41.98 -28.96
CA GLU A 419 -18.24 40.80 -28.79
C GLU A 419 -18.47 40.47 -27.31
N LEU A 420 -17.55 40.84 -26.42
CA LEU A 420 -17.71 40.69 -24.98
C LEU A 420 -18.72 41.71 -24.41
N VAL A 421 -18.62 42.97 -24.87
CA VAL A 421 -19.54 44.03 -24.46
C VAL A 421 -20.97 43.77 -24.97
N SER A 422 -21.12 43.27 -26.21
CA SER A 422 -22.46 42.92 -26.73
C SER A 422 -23.11 41.73 -26.00
N GLY A 423 -22.31 40.80 -25.47
CA GLY A 423 -22.78 39.71 -24.61
C GLY A 423 -23.25 40.20 -23.24
N ALA A 424 -22.51 41.13 -22.62
CA ALA A 424 -22.89 41.72 -21.33
C ALA A 424 -24.18 42.55 -21.43
N ILE A 425 -24.35 43.30 -22.53
CA ILE A 425 -25.58 44.05 -22.81
C ILE A 425 -26.80 43.12 -22.91
N ARG A 426 -26.69 42.00 -23.63
CA ARG A 426 -27.77 41.00 -23.72
C ARG A 426 -28.14 40.38 -22.38
N ALA A 427 -27.16 40.11 -21.52
CA ALA A 427 -27.41 39.55 -20.19
C ALA A 427 -28.11 40.56 -19.24
N LEU A 428 -27.85 41.86 -19.41
CA LEU A 428 -28.54 42.93 -18.69
C LEU A 428 -29.97 43.15 -19.23
N GLU A 429 -30.17 43.00 -20.53
CA GLU A 429 -31.51 43.01 -21.16
C GLU A 429 -32.37 41.83 -20.67
N GLU A 430 -31.81 40.63 -20.52
CA GLU A 430 -32.51 39.46 -19.96
C GLU A 430 -32.91 39.65 -18.48
N LYS A 431 -32.17 40.49 -17.74
CA LYS A 431 -32.53 40.90 -16.37
C LYS A 431 -33.57 42.02 -16.31
N GLY A 432 -34.11 42.43 -17.47
CA GLY A 432 -35.21 43.40 -17.57
C GLY A 432 -34.76 44.86 -17.62
N ILE A 433 -33.47 45.14 -17.81
CA ILE A 433 -32.95 46.50 -17.95
C ILE A 433 -33.01 46.90 -19.43
N PRO A 434 -33.81 47.92 -19.81
CA PRO A 434 -33.89 48.36 -21.19
C PRO A 434 -32.55 48.97 -21.65
N ARG A 435 -32.19 48.71 -22.90
CA ARG A 435 -30.86 49.02 -23.48
C ARG A 435 -30.40 50.47 -23.30
N GLU A 436 -31.34 51.39 -23.24
CA GLU A 436 -31.12 52.84 -23.07
C GLU A 436 -30.62 53.21 -21.67
N ARG A 437 -30.77 52.31 -20.68
CA ARG A 437 -30.36 52.51 -19.29
C ARG A 437 -29.14 51.69 -18.88
N ILE A 438 -28.50 50.99 -19.81
CA ILE A 438 -27.30 50.21 -19.54
C ILE A 438 -26.09 51.15 -19.55
N THR A 439 -25.58 51.47 -18.38
CA THR A 439 -24.37 52.29 -18.19
C THR A 439 -23.10 51.43 -18.29
N GLU A 440 -21.96 52.06 -18.58
CA GLU A 440 -20.65 51.38 -18.63
C GLU A 440 -20.30 50.73 -17.28
N ASP A 441 -20.66 51.38 -16.17
CA ASP A 441 -20.46 50.84 -14.82
C ASP A 441 -21.29 49.58 -14.55
N ALA A 442 -22.50 49.47 -15.12
CA ALA A 442 -23.33 48.26 -15.00
C ALA A 442 -22.74 47.08 -15.79
N ILE A 443 -22.08 47.36 -16.92
CA ILE A 443 -21.37 46.36 -17.73
C ILE A 443 -20.12 45.89 -16.99
N LEU A 444 -19.34 46.81 -16.42
CA LEU A 444 -18.14 46.50 -15.64
C LEU A 444 -18.48 45.73 -14.36
N GLY A 445 -19.50 46.17 -13.61
CA GLY A 445 -19.96 45.48 -12.40
C GLY A 445 -20.45 44.06 -12.66
N LEU A 446 -21.06 43.79 -13.82
CA LEU A 446 -21.47 42.43 -14.20
C LEU A 446 -20.26 41.56 -14.59
N LEU A 447 -19.23 42.14 -15.19
CA LEU A 447 -17.97 41.45 -15.52
C LEU A 447 -17.12 41.18 -14.25
N GLU A 448 -17.16 42.09 -13.27
CA GLU A 448 -16.48 41.95 -11.98
C GLU A 448 -17.22 41.00 -11.02
N GLY A 449 -18.56 41.01 -11.01
CA GLY A 449 -19.40 40.12 -10.18
C GLY A 449 -19.26 38.63 -10.52
N VAL A 450 -18.75 38.29 -11.71
CA VAL A 450 -18.44 36.90 -12.11
C VAL A 450 -17.12 36.42 -11.48
N THR A 451 -16.28 37.30 -10.94
CA THR A 451 -14.97 36.94 -10.36
C THR A 451 -14.89 37.03 -8.83
N SER A 452 -15.93 37.51 -8.11
CA SER A 452 -15.94 37.46 -6.64
C SER A 452 -17.33 37.24 -6.02
N ARG A 453 -17.43 36.31 -5.05
CA ARG A 453 -18.66 36.05 -4.25
C ARG A 453 -18.98 37.15 -3.21
N LYS A 454 -18.32 38.31 -3.28
CA LYS A 454 -18.56 39.48 -2.41
C LYS A 454 -19.31 40.63 -3.11
N GLY A 455 -19.67 40.49 -4.38
CA GLY A 455 -20.45 41.49 -5.11
C GLY A 455 -21.98 41.44 -4.88
N ALA A 456 -22.49 40.48 -4.12
CA ALA A 456 -23.93 40.37 -3.85
C ALA A 456 -24.41 41.31 -2.72
N GLU A 457 -23.56 41.64 -1.74
CA GLU A 457 -23.91 42.54 -0.62
C GLU A 457 -23.83 44.02 -1.02
N LEU A 458 -22.99 44.39 -1.99
CA LEU A 458 -22.86 45.78 -2.48
C LEU A 458 -23.99 46.23 -3.43
N LEU A 459 -24.84 45.31 -3.90
CA LEU A 459 -25.97 45.60 -4.78
C LEU A 459 -27.28 45.84 -4.02
N GLU A 460 -27.40 45.39 -2.77
CA GLU A 460 -28.55 45.74 -1.90
C GLU A 460 -28.40 47.16 -1.33
N ASP A 461 -27.18 47.58 -0.96
CA ASP A 461 -26.94 48.90 -0.36
C ASP A 461 -27.10 50.09 -1.34
N VAL A 462 -26.97 49.86 -2.66
CA VAL A 462 -27.15 50.93 -3.66
C VAL A 462 -28.62 51.10 -4.05
N VAL A 463 -29.44 50.05 -3.95
CA VAL A 463 -30.87 50.12 -4.30
C VAL A 463 -31.71 50.72 -3.16
N ASP A 464 -31.28 50.56 -1.90
CA ASP A 464 -31.98 51.17 -0.75
C ASP A 464 -31.59 52.63 -0.50
N ALA A 465 -30.47 53.11 -1.05
CA ALA A 465 -30.04 54.51 -0.91
C ALA A 465 -30.73 55.49 -1.87
N GLU A 466 -31.35 55.03 -2.98
CA GLU A 466 -32.06 55.89 -3.96
C GLU A 466 -33.60 55.85 -3.84
N LEU A 467 -34.16 55.23 -2.79
CA LEU A 467 -35.61 55.27 -2.49
C LEU A 467 -35.98 56.14 -1.27
N VAL A 468 -35.02 56.87 -0.70
CA VAL A 468 -35.28 57.96 0.26
C VAL A 468 -34.37 59.15 -0.05
N GLU A 469 -34.61 59.83 -1.17
CA GLU A 469 -34.72 61.30 -1.31
C GLU A 469 -35.15 61.72 -2.72
#